data_AF-A0AAN6BJK9-F1
#
_entry.id   AF-A0AAN6BJK9-F1
#
_cell.length_a   1.000
_cell.length_b   1.000
_cell.length_c   1.000
_cell.angle_alpha   90.00
_cell.angle_beta   90.00
_cell.angle_gamma   90.00
#
_symmetry.space_group_name_H-M   'P 1'
#
loop_
_entity.id
_entity.type
_entity.pdbx_description
1 polymer ?
#
loop_
_entity_poly.entity_id
_entity_poly.type
_entity_poly.pdbx_seq_one_letter_code
_entity_poly.pdbx_strand_id
1 'polypeptide(L)'
;MLAMLLCKLLFVLNASLLAAAATSWIVPGAVWKDTEGQKIDAHGGGIFQQGNTFYWVGQSASTGETPYMYSSTDLLNWVPHGAQARIQGMWRPKIARPNGKYWIYGQVNRLVQPLESSTLVGGYQAHGSGEHLPPKGYTYSDTGMFQDPNDGTWYLLTSADHNNLQINRINSDGTIGNRVNVLAAGAYEAPGMFYAGGIYFLIVSGKTGWRGNPNQMFYSESISGSWHGPHPIAPGSSNTYGAQNTFELVIKGTKETTYIYMGDLWDSKGGPSSNYLWLPMSVDARAKTVTLDYHSMWAVDVNTGEVSFPKSKKRYEAEDAILSGRAAVTACGHCLTKRSVHRIDHDSEVVFENVTGTGEPEWVSFHYTVNNPTSGDAHIYVNDEPVALNLSELNSRAGYHQTVPVQLTLKPGDTNTIRFAAIGTSDFEVFLDGIELHW
;
A
#
# COMPACT_ATOMS: atom_id res chain seq x y z
N MET A 1 -26.61 -26.08 66.30
CA MET A 1 -26.25 -24.65 66.19
C MET A 1 -25.01 -24.54 65.31
N LEU A 2 -25.09 -23.69 64.29
CA LEU A 2 -24.04 -22.88 63.62
C LEU A 2 -22.59 -23.44 63.54
N ALA A 3 -21.81 -23.29 62.48
CA ALA A 3 -21.97 -22.70 61.16
C ALA A 3 -20.62 -22.90 60.41
N MET A 4 -20.70 -22.97 59.08
CA MET A 4 -19.67 -22.54 58.11
C MET A 4 -18.26 -23.16 58.21
N LEU A 5 -18.03 -24.22 57.41
CA LEU A 5 -16.70 -24.52 56.88
C LEU A 5 -16.61 -23.89 55.49
N LEU A 6 -15.95 -22.73 55.42
CA LEU A 6 -15.75 -21.94 54.21
C LEU A 6 -14.76 -22.65 53.26
N CYS A 7 -15.20 -22.90 52.02
CA CYS A 7 -14.35 -23.15 50.86
C CYS A 7 -13.26 -22.07 50.74
N LYS A 8 -11.98 -22.46 50.84
CA LYS A 8 -10.88 -21.71 50.23
C LYS A 8 -10.50 -22.38 48.93
N LEU A 9 -11.27 -22.09 47.89
CA LEU A 9 -10.84 -22.30 46.51
C LEU A 9 -9.83 -21.17 46.20
N LEU A 10 -8.57 -21.53 45.97
CA LEU A 10 -7.58 -20.62 45.40
C LEU A 10 -8.00 -20.32 43.96
N PHE A 11 -8.72 -19.20 43.77
CA PHE A 11 -8.80 -18.54 42.48
C PHE A 11 -7.48 -17.78 42.30
N VAL A 12 -6.50 -18.42 41.67
CA VAL A 12 -5.39 -17.68 41.06
C VAL A 12 -6.00 -16.99 39.84
N LEU A 13 -6.37 -15.72 39.99
CA LEU A 13 -6.60 -14.84 38.85
C LEU A 13 -5.29 -14.78 38.06
N ASN A 14 -5.24 -15.48 36.93
CA ASN A 14 -4.35 -15.13 35.83
C ASN A 14 -4.83 -13.80 35.25
N ALA A 15 -4.44 -12.71 35.90
CA ALA A 15 -4.62 -11.36 35.42
C ALA A 15 -3.23 -10.75 35.20
N SER A 16 -2.61 -11.06 34.05
CA SER A 16 -1.56 -10.21 33.46
C SER A 16 -1.07 -10.77 32.12
N LEU A 17 -0.87 -9.84 31.18
CA LEU A 17 -0.33 -9.98 29.82
C LEU A 17 -1.35 -10.24 28.70
N LEU A 18 -2.39 -9.41 28.64
CA LEU A 18 -2.62 -8.71 27.36
C LEU A 18 -1.63 -7.55 27.33
N ALA A 19 -0.39 -7.82 26.90
CA ALA A 19 0.33 -6.75 26.23
C ALA A 19 -0.51 -6.45 25.00
N ALA A 20 -1.18 -5.30 24.97
CA ALA A 20 -1.72 -4.78 23.73
C ALA A 20 -0.51 -4.51 22.86
N ALA A 21 -0.09 -5.51 22.08
CA ALA A 21 0.74 -5.25 20.93
C ALA A 21 0.00 -4.16 20.15
N ALA A 22 0.63 -3.00 19.94
CA ALA A 22 0.05 -1.97 19.10
C ALA A 22 -0.48 -2.66 17.85
N THR A 23 -1.76 -2.46 17.56
CA THR A 23 -2.41 -3.09 16.42
C THR A 23 -1.56 -2.80 15.18
N SER A 24 -1.11 -3.84 14.47
CA SER A 24 -0.33 -3.65 13.25
C SER A 24 -1.27 -3.12 12.16
N TRP A 25 -0.97 -1.94 11.62
CA TRP A 25 -1.75 -1.30 10.57
C TRP A 25 -1.02 -1.37 9.24
N ILE A 26 -1.77 -1.45 8.14
CA ILE A 26 -1.29 -1.09 6.81
C ILE A 26 -1.16 0.43 6.80
N VAL A 27 0.06 0.90 6.56
CA VAL A 27 0.40 2.33 6.59
C VAL A 27 0.92 2.76 5.22
N PRO A 28 0.07 3.30 4.33
CA PRO A 28 0.48 3.74 3.00
C PRO A 28 1.68 4.71 3.05
N GLY A 29 2.67 4.46 2.20
CA GLY A 29 3.88 5.28 2.09
C GLY A 29 4.93 5.06 3.18
N ALA A 30 4.63 4.32 4.26
CA ALA A 30 5.63 3.94 5.24
C ALA A 30 6.64 2.91 4.66
N VAL A 31 7.82 2.84 5.27
CA VAL A 31 8.79 1.78 4.97
C VAL A 31 8.31 0.51 5.66
N TRP A 32 7.71 -0.40 4.88
CA TRP A 32 7.29 -1.69 5.40
C TRP A 32 8.49 -2.62 5.53
N LYS A 33 8.56 -3.30 6.68
CA LYS A 33 9.62 -4.26 6.98
C LYS A 33 9.05 -5.67 7.03
N ASP A 34 9.83 -6.62 6.58
CA ASP A 34 9.55 -8.05 6.73
C ASP A 34 9.86 -8.53 8.16
N THR A 35 9.60 -9.81 8.43
CA THR A 35 9.85 -10.43 9.73
C THR A 35 11.34 -10.51 10.12
N GLU A 36 12.25 -10.22 9.18
CA GLU A 36 13.70 -10.13 9.43
C GLU A 36 14.16 -8.67 9.64
N GLY A 37 13.22 -7.72 9.63
CA GLY A 37 13.47 -6.30 9.81
C GLY A 37 14.04 -5.60 8.57
N GLN A 38 14.10 -6.29 7.42
CA GLN A 38 14.53 -5.71 6.15
C GLN A 38 13.36 -5.03 5.45
N LYS A 39 13.64 -3.99 4.67
CA LYS A 39 12.61 -3.35 3.86
C LYS A 39 12.05 -4.36 2.85
N ILE A 40 10.72 -4.46 2.77
CA ILE A 40 10.06 -5.28 1.75
C ILE A 40 10.35 -4.70 0.36
N ASP A 41 10.78 -5.56 -0.57
CA ASP A 41 11.18 -5.21 -1.93
C ASP A 41 10.45 -6.11 -2.96
N ALA A 42 9.17 -5.79 -3.18
CA ALA A 42 8.23 -6.55 -3.99
C ALA A 42 7.39 -5.63 -4.89
N HIS A 43 8.03 -4.68 -5.55
CA HIS A 43 7.35 -3.65 -6.34
C HIS A 43 6.75 -4.22 -7.64
N GLY A 44 5.78 -3.52 -8.23
CA GLY A 44 5.16 -3.95 -9.49
C GLY A 44 4.37 -5.27 -9.37
N GLY A 45 4.25 -5.80 -8.16
CA GLY A 45 3.99 -7.20 -7.88
C GLY A 45 2.54 -7.63 -7.99
N GLY A 46 2.24 -8.81 -7.47
CA GLY A 46 0.88 -9.32 -7.30
C GLY A 46 0.80 -10.37 -6.20
N ILE A 47 -0.41 -10.61 -5.70
CA ILE A 47 -0.66 -11.60 -4.65
C ILE A 47 -1.28 -12.86 -5.26
N PHE A 48 -0.76 -14.02 -4.85
CA PHE A 48 -1.39 -15.32 -5.05
C PHE A 48 -1.77 -15.91 -3.69
N GLN A 49 -3.04 -16.27 -3.51
CA GLN A 49 -3.49 -16.91 -2.27
C GLN A 49 -3.56 -18.43 -2.44
N GLN A 50 -3.00 -19.16 -1.47
CA GLN A 50 -3.15 -20.60 -1.36
C GLN A 50 -3.52 -20.98 0.08
N GLY A 51 -4.74 -21.51 0.24
CA GLY A 51 -5.32 -21.69 1.57
C GLY A 51 -5.42 -20.34 2.30
N ASN A 52 -4.89 -20.29 3.52
CA ASN A 52 -4.90 -19.09 4.36
C ASN A 52 -3.62 -18.24 4.21
N THR A 53 -2.76 -18.58 3.24
CA THR A 53 -1.48 -17.90 3.04
C THR A 53 -1.51 -17.09 1.75
N PHE A 54 -1.11 -15.83 1.86
CA PHE A 54 -0.89 -14.91 0.76
C PHE A 54 0.59 -14.94 0.37
N TYR A 55 0.87 -15.03 -0.93
CA TYR A 55 2.21 -15.00 -1.49
C TYR A 55 2.35 -13.77 -2.36
N TRP A 56 3.22 -12.85 -1.96
CA TRP A 56 3.48 -11.61 -2.68
C TRP A 56 4.70 -11.79 -3.55
N VAL A 57 4.50 -11.83 -4.86
CA VAL A 57 5.58 -11.77 -5.84
C VAL A 57 5.81 -10.33 -6.25
N GLY A 58 7.06 -9.92 -6.42
CA GLY A 58 7.38 -8.59 -6.90
C GLY A 58 8.80 -8.47 -7.43
N GLN A 59 9.11 -7.30 -7.96
CA GLN A 59 10.45 -6.96 -8.41
C GLN A 59 11.28 -6.43 -7.25
N SER A 60 12.54 -6.85 -7.20
CA SER A 60 13.52 -6.29 -6.29
C SER A 60 14.17 -5.07 -6.94
N ALA A 61 13.81 -3.87 -6.47
CA ALA A 61 14.44 -2.64 -6.91
C ALA A 61 15.86 -2.47 -6.33
N SER A 62 16.16 -3.11 -5.18
CA SER A 62 17.47 -3.07 -4.53
C SER A 62 18.53 -3.90 -5.23
N THR A 63 18.18 -5.11 -5.69
CA THR A 63 19.14 -6.03 -6.33
C THR A 63 19.00 -6.07 -7.85
N GLY A 64 17.84 -5.68 -8.39
CA GLY A 64 17.49 -5.86 -9.80
C GLY A 64 17.28 -7.32 -10.23
N GLU A 65 17.34 -8.26 -9.29
CA GLU A 65 17.06 -9.68 -9.52
C GLU A 65 15.60 -9.98 -9.16
N THR A 66 14.81 -10.34 -10.17
CA THR A 66 13.36 -10.58 -10.04
C THR A 66 13.04 -11.99 -10.54
N PRO A 67 12.01 -12.68 -10.00
CA PRO A 67 11.08 -12.24 -8.97
C PRO A 67 11.52 -12.54 -7.54
N TYR A 68 11.24 -11.62 -6.62
CA TYR A 68 11.27 -11.86 -5.17
C TYR A 68 9.90 -12.30 -4.66
N MET A 69 9.88 -13.05 -3.57
CA MET A 69 8.64 -13.53 -2.96
C MET A 69 8.64 -13.37 -1.45
N TYR A 70 7.47 -13.02 -0.92
CA TYR A 70 7.15 -13.01 0.50
C TYR A 70 5.88 -13.82 0.75
N SER A 71 5.67 -14.28 1.98
CA SER A 71 4.38 -14.84 2.40
C SER A 71 3.85 -14.25 3.68
N SER A 72 2.53 -14.13 3.80
CA SER A 72 1.85 -13.66 5.00
C SER A 72 0.54 -14.41 5.23
N THR A 73 0.04 -14.42 6.46
CA THR A 73 -1.30 -14.92 6.80
C THR A 73 -2.26 -13.82 7.20
N ASP A 74 -1.81 -12.56 7.23
CA ASP A 74 -2.57 -11.40 7.74
C ASP A 74 -2.36 -10.12 6.92
N LEU A 75 -1.57 -10.19 5.83
CA LEU A 75 -1.15 -9.06 4.98
C LEU A 75 -0.26 -8.00 5.66
N LEU A 76 0.13 -8.22 6.92
CA LEU A 76 0.93 -7.29 7.72
C LEU A 76 2.33 -7.85 7.97
N ASN A 77 2.40 -9.11 8.40
CA ASN A 77 3.64 -9.78 8.75
C ASN A 77 4.11 -10.63 7.57
N TRP A 78 5.08 -10.12 6.83
CA TRP A 78 5.61 -10.75 5.62
C TRP A 78 6.91 -11.50 5.90
N VAL A 79 6.91 -12.81 5.68
CA VAL A 79 8.10 -13.67 5.75
C VAL A 79 8.80 -13.67 4.39
N PRO A 80 10.11 -13.31 4.31
CA PRO A 80 10.83 -13.31 3.05
C PRO A 80 11.17 -14.74 2.60
N HIS A 81 10.99 -15.01 1.30
CA HIS A 81 11.47 -16.23 0.63
C HIS A 81 12.62 -15.95 -0.34
N GLY A 82 12.97 -14.68 -0.53
CA GLY A 82 14.04 -14.23 -1.41
C GLY A 82 13.72 -14.38 -2.90
N ALA A 83 14.78 -14.37 -3.72
CA ALA A 83 14.69 -14.52 -5.17
C ALA A 83 14.20 -15.92 -5.57
N GLN A 84 13.14 -15.97 -6.35
CA GLN A 84 12.55 -17.19 -6.90
C GLN A 84 13.21 -17.59 -8.24
N ALA A 85 13.72 -16.61 -8.97
CA ALA A 85 14.63 -16.74 -10.08
C ALA A 85 15.53 -15.49 -10.15
N ARG A 86 16.61 -15.53 -10.94
CA ARG A 86 17.55 -14.42 -11.12
C ARG A 86 17.43 -13.83 -12.52
N ILE A 87 16.30 -13.18 -12.82
CA ILE A 87 16.08 -12.50 -14.10
C ILE A 87 16.34 -11.01 -13.90
N GLN A 88 17.38 -10.49 -14.55
CA GLN A 88 17.68 -9.06 -14.51
C GLN A 88 16.68 -8.26 -15.35
N GLY A 89 16.21 -7.14 -14.80
CA GLY A 89 15.31 -6.23 -15.51
C GLY A 89 13.95 -6.83 -15.83
N MET A 90 13.51 -7.82 -15.04
CA MET A 90 12.11 -8.26 -15.06
C MET A 90 11.26 -7.27 -14.25
N TRP A 91 10.19 -6.77 -14.87
CA TRP A 91 9.24 -5.84 -14.29
C TRP A 91 7.88 -6.49 -14.11
N ARG A 92 7.16 -6.05 -13.08
CA ARG A 92 5.79 -6.44 -12.76
C ARG A 92 5.49 -7.95 -12.81
N PRO A 93 6.26 -8.79 -12.11
CA PRO A 93 6.01 -10.22 -12.09
C PRO A 93 4.62 -10.52 -11.49
N LYS A 94 3.87 -11.43 -12.12
CA LYS A 94 2.56 -11.90 -11.66
C LYS A 94 2.49 -13.42 -11.69
N ILE A 95 1.87 -14.02 -10.66
CA ILE A 95 1.72 -15.49 -10.56
C ILE A 95 0.44 -15.96 -11.25
N ALA A 96 0.50 -17.10 -11.93
CA ALA A 96 -0.66 -17.87 -12.36
C ALA A 96 -0.51 -19.37 -12.05
N ARG A 97 -1.64 -20.10 -12.06
CA ARG A 97 -1.66 -21.55 -11.86
C ARG A 97 -2.66 -22.27 -12.78
N PRO A 98 -2.49 -22.22 -14.11
CA PRO A 98 -3.47 -22.75 -15.08
C PRO A 98 -3.59 -24.28 -15.11
N ASN A 99 -2.60 -25.03 -14.63
CA ASN A 99 -2.54 -26.49 -14.77
C ASN A 99 -1.93 -27.21 -13.57
N GLY A 100 -2.11 -26.63 -12.39
CA GLY A 100 -1.55 -27.16 -11.15
C GLY A 100 -0.08 -26.82 -10.93
N LYS A 101 0.68 -26.48 -11.97
CA LYS A 101 2.03 -25.89 -11.87
C LYS A 101 1.94 -24.38 -11.67
N TYR A 102 3.00 -23.81 -11.11
CA TYR A 102 3.09 -22.39 -10.82
C TYR A 102 3.88 -21.68 -11.90
N TRP A 103 3.36 -20.54 -12.32
CA TRP A 103 3.94 -19.72 -13.35
C TRP A 103 4.15 -18.31 -12.84
N ILE A 104 5.24 -17.66 -13.23
CA ILE A 104 5.42 -16.22 -13.06
C ILE A 104 5.66 -15.59 -14.43
N TYR A 105 4.91 -14.55 -14.75
CA TYR A 105 5.06 -13.78 -15.98
C TYR A 105 5.49 -12.36 -15.60
N GLY A 106 6.54 -11.86 -16.22
CA GLY A 106 6.98 -10.49 -16.06
C GLY A 106 7.59 -9.95 -17.34
N GLN A 107 7.59 -8.63 -17.47
CA GLN A 107 8.14 -7.95 -18.62
C GLN A 107 9.67 -7.96 -18.57
N VAL A 108 10.34 -8.41 -19.63
CA VAL A 108 11.80 -8.37 -19.82
C VAL A 108 12.10 -7.88 -21.23
N ASN A 109 12.85 -6.78 -21.40
CA ASN A 109 13.22 -6.25 -22.72
C ASN A 109 12.05 -6.10 -23.72
N ARG A 110 10.89 -5.70 -23.18
CA ARG A 110 9.62 -5.55 -23.92
C ARG A 110 9.01 -6.87 -24.44
N LEU A 111 9.46 -7.99 -23.91
CA LEU A 111 8.89 -9.33 -23.99
C LEU A 111 8.35 -9.73 -22.61
N VAL A 112 7.64 -10.83 -22.51
CA VAL A 112 7.07 -11.45 -21.30
C VAL A 112 7.92 -12.69 -21.21
N GLN A 113 8.61 -12.82 -20.10
CA GLN A 113 9.31 -14.04 -19.77
C GLN A 113 8.41 -14.87 -18.86
N PRO A 114 7.89 -16.01 -19.32
CA PRO A 114 7.28 -17.00 -18.44
C PRO A 114 8.37 -17.73 -17.67
N LEU A 115 8.14 -17.93 -16.38
CA LEU A 115 8.91 -18.80 -15.50
C LEU A 115 7.98 -19.89 -14.97
N GLU A 116 8.46 -21.12 -14.88
CA GLU A 116 7.68 -22.28 -14.46
C GLU A 116 8.33 -22.96 -13.24
N SER A 117 7.50 -23.39 -12.28
CA SER A 117 7.89 -24.24 -11.15
C SER A 117 6.82 -25.28 -10.82
N SER A 118 7.24 -26.42 -10.28
CA SER A 118 6.35 -27.41 -9.69
C SER A 118 5.94 -27.07 -8.24
N THR A 119 6.64 -26.14 -7.59
CA THR A 119 6.37 -25.66 -6.23
C THR A 119 6.06 -24.17 -6.24
N LEU A 120 5.24 -23.70 -5.28
CA LEU A 120 4.86 -22.28 -5.21
C LEU A 120 6.03 -21.39 -4.79
N VAL A 121 6.89 -21.91 -3.92
CA VAL A 121 8.12 -21.24 -3.48
C VAL A 121 9.31 -22.04 -4.00
N GLY A 122 10.24 -21.36 -4.65
CA GLY A 122 11.45 -21.91 -5.24
C GLY A 122 11.22 -22.70 -6.53
N GLY A 123 12.32 -23.07 -7.18
CA GLY A 123 12.31 -23.97 -8.33
C GLY A 123 11.92 -23.34 -9.68
N TYR A 124 11.70 -22.03 -9.73
CA TYR A 124 11.32 -21.36 -10.98
C TYR A 124 12.47 -21.33 -11.98
N GLN A 125 12.17 -21.73 -13.22
CA GLN A 125 13.09 -21.68 -14.36
C GLN A 125 12.42 -20.97 -15.53
N ALA A 126 13.22 -20.31 -16.37
CA ALA A 126 12.71 -19.72 -17.60
C ALA A 126 12.10 -20.78 -18.50
N HIS A 127 10.83 -20.59 -18.86
CA HIS A 127 10.14 -21.44 -19.82
C HIS A 127 10.33 -20.82 -21.21
N GLY A 128 11.23 -21.41 -21.99
CA GLY A 128 11.60 -20.87 -23.30
C GLY A 128 12.26 -19.49 -23.23
N SER A 129 12.37 -18.84 -24.39
CA SER A 129 12.76 -17.43 -24.48
C SER A 129 11.58 -16.52 -24.20
N GLY A 130 11.84 -15.25 -23.86
CA GLY A 130 10.79 -14.23 -23.79
C GLY A 130 9.91 -14.22 -25.04
N GLU A 131 8.59 -14.19 -24.83
CA GLU A 131 7.59 -14.39 -25.88
C GLU A 131 7.14 -13.06 -26.48
N HIS A 132 6.57 -13.07 -27.68
CA HIS A 132 5.73 -11.98 -28.14
C HIS A 132 4.26 -12.31 -27.90
N LEU A 133 3.42 -11.31 -27.67
CA LEU A 133 1.98 -11.56 -27.46
C LEU A 133 1.27 -11.88 -28.78
N PRO A 134 0.48 -12.96 -28.86
CA PRO A 134 -0.42 -13.19 -29.99
C PRO A 134 -1.45 -12.06 -30.14
N PRO A 135 -1.93 -11.74 -31.36
CA PRO A 135 -1.63 -12.41 -32.64
C PRO A 135 -0.46 -11.80 -33.42
N LYS A 136 0.19 -10.75 -32.92
CA LYS A 136 1.17 -9.97 -33.68
C LYS A 136 2.39 -9.75 -32.81
N GLY A 137 3.57 -10.11 -33.33
CA GLY A 137 4.88 -10.14 -32.65
C GLY A 137 5.40 -8.78 -32.13
N TYR A 138 4.57 -8.03 -31.41
CA TYR A 138 4.86 -6.69 -30.94
C TYR A 138 5.52 -6.71 -29.58
N THR A 139 6.01 -5.53 -29.21
CA THR A 139 6.62 -5.27 -27.93
C THR A 139 5.61 -4.65 -26.97
N TYR A 140 5.83 -4.83 -25.68
CA TYR A 140 4.88 -4.46 -24.63
C TYR A 140 5.64 -4.09 -23.36
N SER A 141 4.95 -3.42 -22.45
CA SER A 141 5.47 -3.03 -21.15
C SER A 141 4.76 -3.81 -20.05
N ASP A 142 4.00 -3.09 -19.25
CA ASP A 142 3.49 -3.48 -17.95
C ASP A 142 2.56 -4.69 -18.01
N THR A 143 2.79 -5.65 -17.11
CA THR A 143 2.02 -6.88 -16.97
C THR A 143 1.11 -6.85 -15.74
N GLY A 144 -0.10 -7.36 -15.93
CA GLY A 144 -1.09 -7.72 -14.91
C GLY A 144 -1.57 -9.16 -15.11
N MET A 145 -2.25 -9.72 -14.11
CA MET A 145 -2.78 -11.08 -14.18
C MET A 145 -4.13 -11.13 -13.50
N PHE A 146 -5.06 -11.86 -14.11
CA PHE A 146 -6.41 -12.06 -13.61
C PHE A 146 -6.82 -13.52 -13.76
N GLN A 147 -7.45 -14.08 -12.73
CA GLN A 147 -8.13 -15.36 -12.82
C GLN A 147 -9.64 -15.10 -12.78
N ASP A 148 -10.35 -15.53 -13.82
CA ASP A 148 -11.80 -15.41 -13.83
C ASP A 148 -12.41 -16.36 -12.78
N PRO A 149 -13.13 -15.83 -11.78
CA PRO A 149 -13.71 -16.66 -10.74
C PRO A 149 -14.88 -17.53 -11.23
N ASN A 150 -15.40 -17.29 -12.43
CA ASN A 150 -16.54 -18.03 -12.98
C ASN A 150 -16.14 -19.38 -13.60
N ASP A 151 -14.97 -19.45 -14.24
CA ASP A 151 -14.51 -20.65 -14.96
C ASP A 151 -13.06 -21.06 -14.62
N GLY A 152 -12.33 -20.25 -13.84
CA GLY A 152 -10.95 -20.48 -13.46
C GLY A 152 -9.92 -20.15 -14.54
N THR A 153 -10.34 -19.58 -15.67
CA THR A 153 -9.45 -19.19 -16.77
C THR A 153 -8.53 -18.06 -16.34
N TRP A 154 -7.24 -18.19 -16.65
CA TRP A 154 -6.24 -17.14 -16.40
C TRP A 154 -6.08 -16.23 -17.61
N TYR A 155 -5.88 -14.94 -17.34
CA TYR A 155 -5.70 -13.89 -18.32
C TYR A 155 -4.50 -13.02 -17.97
N LEU A 156 -3.59 -12.89 -18.92
CA LEU A 156 -2.51 -11.92 -18.87
C LEU A 156 -3.02 -10.57 -19.40
N LEU A 157 -2.78 -9.51 -18.64
CA LEU A 157 -3.08 -8.14 -19.01
C LEU A 157 -1.77 -7.46 -19.38
N THR A 158 -1.71 -6.77 -20.52
CA THR A 158 -0.47 -6.13 -20.96
C THR A 158 -0.71 -4.76 -21.58
N SER A 159 0.08 -3.76 -21.18
CA SER A 159 0.25 -2.56 -22.00
C SER A 159 1.09 -2.90 -23.21
N ALA A 160 0.52 -2.76 -24.40
CA ALA A 160 1.15 -3.07 -25.67
C ALA A 160 1.47 -1.79 -26.47
N ASP A 161 2.34 -1.94 -27.47
CA ASP A 161 2.64 -0.89 -28.44
C ASP A 161 1.38 -0.29 -29.09
N HIS A 162 1.52 0.96 -29.52
CA HIS A 162 0.46 1.84 -30.03
C HIS A 162 -0.58 2.24 -28.97
N ASN A 163 -0.20 2.27 -27.69
CA ASN A 163 -1.06 2.72 -26.61
C ASN A 163 -2.34 1.88 -26.50
N ASN A 164 -2.19 0.57 -26.60
CA ASN A 164 -3.29 -0.37 -26.41
C ASN A 164 -3.05 -1.18 -25.14
N LEU A 165 -4.12 -1.55 -24.45
CA LEU A 165 -4.07 -2.58 -23.42
C LEU A 165 -4.68 -3.86 -24.00
N GLN A 166 -3.97 -4.97 -23.88
CA GLN A 166 -4.40 -6.27 -24.39
C GLN A 166 -4.72 -7.22 -23.24
N ILE A 167 -5.70 -8.08 -23.50
CA ILE A 167 -6.08 -9.19 -22.61
C ILE A 167 -5.87 -10.47 -23.39
N ASN A 168 -4.96 -11.32 -22.93
CA ASN A 168 -4.64 -12.60 -23.54
C ASN A 168 -4.98 -13.73 -22.58
N ARG A 169 -5.62 -14.79 -23.10
CA ARG A 169 -5.86 -16.01 -22.32
C ARG A 169 -4.54 -16.73 -22.08
N ILE A 170 -4.34 -17.31 -20.89
CA ILE A 170 -3.28 -18.28 -20.65
C ILE A 170 -3.81 -19.69 -20.97
N ASN A 171 -3.05 -20.45 -21.76
CA ASN A 171 -3.41 -21.81 -22.14
C ASN A 171 -3.25 -22.77 -20.96
N SER A 172 -3.85 -23.96 -21.08
CA SER A 172 -3.75 -25.02 -20.06
C SER A 172 -2.35 -25.63 -19.93
N ASP A 173 -1.41 -25.31 -20.81
CA ASP A 173 -0.01 -25.68 -20.65
C ASP A 173 0.83 -24.56 -20.00
N GLY A 174 0.23 -23.39 -19.73
CA GLY A 174 0.92 -22.20 -19.20
C GLY A 174 1.44 -21.24 -20.28
N THR A 175 1.37 -21.59 -21.56
CA THR A 175 1.79 -20.66 -22.62
C THR A 175 0.81 -19.51 -22.81
N ILE A 176 1.29 -18.38 -23.34
CA ILE A 176 0.43 -17.23 -23.65
C ILE A 176 -0.39 -17.55 -24.90
N GLY A 177 -1.72 -17.51 -24.74
CA GLY A 177 -2.68 -17.83 -25.79
C GLY A 177 -3.25 -16.60 -26.52
N ASN A 178 -4.39 -16.84 -27.17
CA ASN A 178 -5.06 -15.85 -28.00
C ASN A 178 -5.46 -14.59 -27.22
N ARG A 179 -5.34 -13.45 -27.89
CA ARG A 179 -5.92 -12.19 -27.43
C ARG A 179 -7.44 -12.27 -27.47
N VAL A 180 -8.09 -12.00 -26.34
CA VAL A 180 -9.54 -12.00 -26.18
C VAL A 180 -10.14 -10.60 -26.19
N ASN A 181 -9.35 -9.57 -25.88
CA ASN A 181 -9.77 -8.17 -26.00
C ASN A 181 -8.60 -7.21 -26.19
N VAL A 182 -8.91 -6.01 -26.66
CA VAL A 182 -8.00 -4.87 -26.74
C VAL A 182 -8.74 -3.57 -26.42
N LEU A 183 -8.24 -2.82 -25.45
CA LEU A 183 -8.64 -1.44 -25.23
C LEU A 183 -7.73 -0.57 -26.08
N ALA A 184 -8.27 -0.05 -27.19
CA ALA A 184 -7.49 0.61 -28.24
C ALA A 184 -7.40 2.14 -28.13
N ALA A 185 -7.85 2.70 -27.00
CA ALA A 185 -7.87 4.14 -26.77
C ALA A 185 -7.20 4.46 -25.43
N GLY A 186 -6.36 5.50 -25.44
CA GLY A 186 -5.66 6.01 -24.26
C GLY A 186 -4.28 5.36 -24.06
N ALA A 187 -3.29 6.20 -23.73
CA ALA A 187 -1.95 5.76 -23.38
C ALA A 187 -1.94 5.20 -21.95
N TYR A 188 -2.47 3.99 -21.79
CA TYR A 188 -2.61 3.29 -20.51
C TYR A 188 -1.51 2.26 -20.25
N GLU A 189 -1.15 2.10 -18.99
CA GLU A 189 -0.24 1.09 -18.45
C GLU A 189 -0.69 0.59 -17.07
N ALA A 190 0.16 -0.18 -16.38
CA ALA A 190 -0.11 -0.68 -15.03
C ALA A 190 -1.46 -1.42 -14.87
N PRO A 191 -1.79 -2.41 -15.73
CA PRO A 191 -3.12 -2.99 -15.73
C PRO A 191 -3.35 -3.94 -14.55
N GLY A 192 -4.49 -3.80 -13.91
CA GLY A 192 -5.01 -4.72 -12.91
C GLY A 192 -6.51 -4.96 -13.12
N MET A 193 -7.01 -6.14 -12.78
CA MET A 193 -8.42 -6.49 -12.97
C MET A 193 -8.96 -7.27 -11.79
N PHE A 194 -10.22 -6.98 -11.43
CA PHE A 194 -10.99 -7.76 -10.48
C PHE A 194 -12.43 -7.93 -10.93
N TYR A 195 -13.15 -8.82 -10.25
CA TYR A 195 -14.55 -9.13 -10.56
C TYR A 195 -15.43 -8.90 -9.33
N ALA A 196 -16.54 -8.19 -9.53
CA ALA A 196 -17.51 -7.90 -8.48
C ALA A 196 -18.93 -7.87 -9.04
N GLY A 197 -19.85 -8.63 -8.43
CA GLY A 197 -21.28 -8.53 -8.69
C GLY A 197 -21.70 -8.66 -10.17
N GLY A 198 -21.05 -9.53 -10.95
CA GLY A 198 -21.36 -9.68 -12.38
C GLY A 198 -20.49 -8.84 -13.32
N ILE A 199 -19.67 -7.94 -12.78
CA ILE A 199 -18.93 -6.94 -13.54
C ILE A 199 -17.41 -7.17 -13.40
N TYR A 200 -16.71 -7.10 -14.51
CA TYR A 200 -15.25 -7.02 -14.56
C TYR A 200 -14.84 -5.56 -14.50
N PHE A 201 -13.92 -5.23 -13.61
CA PHE A 201 -13.33 -3.91 -13.47
C PHE A 201 -11.85 -3.98 -13.81
N LEU A 202 -11.38 -3.09 -14.68
CA LEU A 202 -9.99 -2.97 -15.09
C LEU A 202 -9.47 -1.60 -14.64
N ILE A 203 -8.45 -1.58 -13.81
CA ILE A 203 -7.77 -0.37 -13.35
C ILE A 203 -6.45 -0.21 -14.11
N VAL A 204 -6.17 1.02 -14.53
CA VAL A 204 -4.99 1.39 -15.30
C VAL A 204 -4.44 2.75 -14.87
N SER A 205 -3.15 2.97 -15.07
CA SER A 205 -2.55 4.31 -14.99
C SER A 205 -2.35 4.91 -16.39
N GLY A 206 -2.16 6.22 -16.47
CA GLY A 206 -1.55 6.84 -17.65
C GLY A 206 -0.03 6.55 -17.74
N LYS A 207 0.57 6.83 -18.90
CA LYS A 207 2.02 6.69 -19.15
C LYS A 207 2.81 7.94 -18.77
N THR A 208 3.23 8.04 -17.52
CA THR A 208 4.02 9.18 -17.00
C THR A 208 5.36 8.76 -16.41
N GLY A 209 5.84 7.57 -16.77
CA GLY A 209 7.01 6.96 -16.16
C GLY A 209 6.75 6.71 -14.67
N TRP A 210 7.73 7.03 -13.83
CA TRP A 210 7.62 6.82 -12.38
C TRP A 210 6.71 7.82 -11.65
N ARG A 211 6.30 8.92 -12.30
CA ARG A 211 5.43 9.90 -11.66
C ARG A 211 4.01 9.37 -11.57
N GLY A 212 3.42 9.38 -10.38
CA GLY A 212 1.99 9.10 -10.18
C GLY A 212 1.08 9.98 -11.05
N ASN A 213 -0.08 9.45 -11.40
CA ASN A 213 -1.09 10.13 -12.21
C ASN A 213 -2.51 9.67 -11.82
N PRO A 214 -3.57 10.34 -12.30
CA PRO A 214 -4.94 9.92 -12.01
C PRO A 214 -5.26 8.59 -12.69
N ASN A 215 -5.20 7.50 -11.93
CA ASN A 215 -5.53 6.18 -12.40
C ASN A 215 -7.04 6.13 -12.73
N GLN A 216 -7.38 5.32 -13.72
CA GLN A 216 -8.72 5.22 -14.27
C GLN A 216 -9.20 3.79 -14.19
N MET A 217 -10.51 3.61 -14.08
CA MET A 217 -11.15 2.32 -14.24
C MET A 217 -11.96 2.25 -15.53
N PHE A 218 -12.10 1.03 -16.01
CA PHE A 218 -13.05 0.61 -17.02
C PHE A 218 -13.86 -0.55 -16.47
N TYR A 219 -15.07 -0.74 -16.96
CA TYR A 219 -15.89 -1.90 -16.61
C TYR A 219 -16.45 -2.61 -17.84
N SER A 220 -16.76 -3.91 -17.68
CA SER A 220 -17.47 -4.71 -18.67
C SER A 220 -18.27 -5.83 -18.01
N GLU A 221 -19.35 -6.27 -18.65
CA GLU A 221 -20.11 -7.47 -18.27
C GLU A 221 -19.49 -8.76 -18.85
N SER A 222 -18.50 -8.63 -19.74
CA SER A 222 -17.79 -9.75 -20.37
C SER A 222 -16.35 -9.36 -20.72
N ILE A 223 -15.37 -10.22 -20.43
CA ILE A 223 -13.96 -9.97 -20.75
C ILE A 223 -13.76 -9.70 -22.25
N SER A 224 -14.47 -10.40 -23.14
CA SER A 224 -14.42 -10.20 -24.60
C SER A 224 -15.41 -9.15 -25.12
N GLY A 225 -16.18 -8.52 -24.23
CA GLY A 225 -17.19 -7.52 -24.56
C GLY A 225 -16.62 -6.11 -24.74
N SER A 226 -17.53 -5.13 -24.77
CA SER A 226 -17.16 -3.71 -24.78
C SER A 226 -16.81 -3.22 -23.38
N TRP A 227 -15.69 -2.51 -23.26
CA TRP A 227 -15.26 -1.87 -22.02
C TRP A 227 -15.71 -0.41 -21.99
N HIS A 228 -16.29 0.01 -20.88
CA HIS A 228 -16.81 1.36 -20.66
C HIS A 228 -15.92 2.13 -19.69
N GLY A 229 -15.55 3.36 -20.07
CA GLY A 229 -14.63 4.23 -19.34
C GLY A 229 -13.95 5.24 -20.28
N PRO A 230 -12.92 5.97 -19.83
CA PRO A 230 -12.34 5.91 -18.48
C PRO A 230 -13.20 6.62 -17.44
N HIS A 231 -13.13 6.12 -16.20
CA HIS A 231 -13.70 6.79 -15.02
C HIS A 231 -12.63 6.95 -13.94
N PRO A 232 -12.55 8.09 -13.23
CA PRO A 232 -11.58 8.27 -12.17
C PRO A 232 -11.91 7.38 -10.96
N ILE A 233 -10.89 6.83 -10.31
CA ILE A 233 -11.02 6.10 -9.04
C ILE A 233 -10.69 6.96 -7.82
N ALA A 234 -10.07 8.11 -8.00
CA ALA A 234 -9.69 9.04 -6.93
C ALA A 234 -9.80 10.49 -7.44
N PRO A 235 -9.81 11.51 -6.56
CA PRO A 235 -9.76 12.91 -6.99
C PRO A 235 -8.57 13.16 -7.93
N GLY A 236 -8.81 13.74 -9.11
CA GLY A 236 -7.76 13.89 -10.13
C GLY A 236 -6.53 14.67 -9.64
N SER A 237 -6.71 15.66 -8.77
CA SER A 237 -5.62 16.43 -8.17
C SER A 237 -4.70 15.61 -7.26
N SER A 238 -5.18 14.48 -6.73
CA SER A 238 -4.38 13.60 -5.87
C SER A 238 -3.38 12.75 -6.64
N ASN A 239 -3.55 12.60 -7.97
CA ASN A 239 -2.80 11.65 -8.79
C ASN A 239 -2.80 10.23 -8.19
N THR A 240 -3.97 9.77 -7.73
CA THR A 240 -4.12 8.47 -7.02
C THR A 240 -3.23 8.42 -5.77
N TYR A 241 -3.20 9.54 -5.05
CA TYR A 241 -2.35 9.70 -3.87
C TYR A 241 -0.87 9.41 -4.19
N GLY A 242 -0.41 9.87 -5.35
CA GLY A 242 0.95 9.64 -5.86
C GLY A 242 1.24 8.21 -6.38
N ALA A 243 0.34 7.26 -6.17
CA ALA A 243 0.58 5.86 -6.52
C ALA A 243 0.31 5.55 -8.00
N GLN A 244 0.97 4.52 -8.50
CA GLN A 244 0.66 3.86 -9.75
C GLN A 244 0.12 2.45 -9.48
N ASN A 245 -0.94 2.04 -10.19
CA ASN A 245 -1.55 0.74 -9.99
C ASN A 245 -0.55 -0.42 -10.14
N THR A 246 -0.85 -1.54 -9.49
CA THR A 246 -0.06 -2.77 -9.60
C THR A 246 -0.92 -4.03 -9.59
N PHE A 247 -1.90 -4.10 -8.69
CA PHE A 247 -2.76 -5.26 -8.50
C PHE A 247 -4.01 -4.91 -7.66
N GLU A 248 -5.09 -5.66 -7.84
CA GLU A 248 -6.28 -5.57 -6.98
C GLU A 248 -6.48 -6.89 -6.26
N LEU A 249 -6.31 -6.88 -4.94
CA LEU A 249 -6.51 -8.05 -4.10
C LEU A 249 -7.97 -8.12 -3.64
N VAL A 250 -8.56 -9.32 -3.72
CA VAL A 250 -9.92 -9.60 -3.25
C VAL A 250 -9.85 -10.51 -2.03
N ILE A 251 -10.33 -10.01 -0.89
CA ILE A 251 -10.48 -10.78 0.34
C ILE A 251 -11.92 -11.25 0.45
N LYS A 252 -12.15 -12.54 0.20
CA LYS A 252 -13.47 -13.17 0.37
C LYS A 252 -13.62 -13.62 1.81
N GLY A 253 -13.98 -12.67 2.67
CA GLY A 253 -14.21 -12.93 4.08
C GLY A 253 -15.54 -13.63 4.37
N THR A 254 -15.66 -14.15 5.58
CA THR A 254 -16.88 -14.81 6.09
C THR A 254 -18.03 -13.85 6.36
N LYS A 255 -17.77 -12.54 6.51
CA LYS A 255 -18.79 -11.52 6.74
C LYS A 255 -18.97 -10.60 5.54
N GLU A 256 -17.88 -10.17 4.91
CA GLU A 256 -17.92 -9.32 3.73
C GLU A 256 -16.75 -9.59 2.77
N THR A 257 -16.86 -9.06 1.55
CA THR A 257 -15.77 -9.09 0.57
C THR A 257 -15.09 -7.72 0.54
N THR A 258 -13.80 -7.69 0.85
CA THR A 258 -12.98 -6.49 0.72
C THR A 258 -12.25 -6.51 -0.62
N TYR A 259 -12.22 -5.35 -1.28
CA TYR A 259 -11.38 -5.14 -2.45
C TYR A 259 -10.27 -4.17 -2.06
N ILE A 260 -9.03 -4.46 -2.43
CA ILE A 260 -7.86 -3.68 -2.01
C ILE A 260 -7.13 -3.26 -3.28
N TYR A 261 -7.00 -1.95 -3.48
CA TYR A 261 -6.09 -1.39 -4.46
C TYR A 261 -4.68 -1.53 -3.93
N MET A 262 -3.78 -2.11 -4.73
CA MET A 262 -2.36 -2.14 -4.45
C MET A 262 -1.64 -1.32 -5.51
N GLY A 263 -0.97 -0.26 -5.07
CA GLY A 263 -0.14 0.58 -5.92
C GLY A 263 1.28 0.73 -5.40
N ASP A 264 2.17 1.07 -6.31
CA ASP A 264 3.55 1.44 -6.03
C ASP A 264 3.66 2.97 -5.96
N LEU A 265 4.33 3.45 -4.92
CA LEU A 265 4.78 4.82 -4.77
C LEU A 265 6.22 4.89 -5.25
N TRP A 266 6.41 4.99 -6.56
CA TRP A 266 7.74 4.99 -7.16
C TRP A 266 8.55 6.22 -6.76
N ASP A 267 9.84 6.00 -6.47
CA ASP A 267 10.79 7.10 -6.52
C ASP A 267 11.02 7.55 -7.98
N SER A 268 11.73 8.67 -8.18
CA SER A 268 11.96 9.25 -9.51
C SER A 268 12.73 8.35 -10.49
N LYS A 269 13.22 7.19 -10.05
CA LYS A 269 14.01 6.23 -10.80
C LYS A 269 13.42 4.81 -10.81
N GLY A 270 12.29 4.58 -10.13
CA GLY A 270 11.76 3.23 -9.88
C GLY A 270 12.71 2.38 -9.03
N GLY A 271 13.47 3.03 -8.14
CA GLY A 271 14.55 2.46 -7.36
C GLY A 271 14.16 2.04 -5.94
N PRO A 272 15.17 1.73 -5.10
CA PRO A 272 14.98 1.13 -3.77
C PRO A 272 14.25 2.04 -2.76
N SER A 273 14.08 3.33 -3.05
CA SER A 273 13.36 4.25 -2.17
C SER A 273 11.85 4.23 -2.40
N SER A 274 11.39 3.56 -3.46
CA SER A 274 9.97 3.33 -3.76
C SER A 274 9.25 2.61 -2.61
N ASN A 275 7.97 2.87 -2.42
CA ASN A 275 7.14 2.31 -1.34
C ASN A 275 5.78 1.82 -1.88
N TYR A 276 4.84 1.51 -0.99
CA TYR A 276 3.55 0.92 -1.33
C TYR A 276 2.40 1.78 -0.82
N LEU A 277 1.35 1.90 -1.64
CA LEU A 277 0.07 2.47 -1.24
C LEU A 277 -1.00 1.42 -1.44
N TRP A 278 -1.45 0.83 -0.34
CA TRP A 278 -2.59 -0.08 -0.35
C TRP A 278 -3.77 0.58 0.32
N LEU A 279 -4.93 0.57 -0.33
CA LEU A 279 -6.16 1.18 0.17
C LEU A 279 -7.35 0.25 -0.06
N PRO A 280 -8.33 0.20 0.86
CA PRO A 280 -9.59 -0.45 0.60
C PRO A 280 -10.34 0.32 -0.51
N MET A 281 -10.95 -0.41 -1.43
CA MET A 281 -11.78 0.14 -2.50
C MET A 281 -13.25 0.12 -2.11
N SER A 282 -13.93 1.24 -2.31
CA SER A 282 -15.40 1.27 -2.32
C SER A 282 -15.88 0.83 -3.70
N VAL A 283 -16.47 -0.36 -3.78
CA VAL A 283 -16.93 -0.97 -5.04
C VAL A 283 -18.46 -1.05 -5.05
N ASP A 284 -19.09 -0.40 -6.03
CA ASP A 284 -20.51 -0.56 -6.33
C ASP A 284 -20.67 -1.17 -7.72
N ALA A 285 -20.92 -2.49 -7.75
CA ALA A 285 -21.10 -3.23 -9.00
C ALA A 285 -22.37 -2.82 -9.76
N ARG A 286 -23.40 -2.33 -9.06
CA ARG A 286 -24.66 -1.91 -9.70
C ARG A 286 -24.51 -0.55 -10.36
N ALA A 287 -23.86 0.39 -9.67
CA ALA A 287 -23.52 1.70 -10.23
C ALA A 287 -22.32 1.62 -11.19
N LYS A 288 -21.58 0.50 -11.17
CA LYS A 288 -20.37 0.25 -11.96
C LYS A 288 -19.28 1.27 -11.63
N THR A 289 -19.10 1.55 -10.34
CA THR A 289 -18.15 2.55 -9.82
C THR A 289 -17.16 1.94 -8.84
N VAL A 290 -15.94 2.49 -8.84
CA VAL A 290 -14.88 2.21 -7.88
C VAL A 290 -14.34 3.54 -7.38
N THR A 291 -14.25 3.72 -6.07
CA THR A 291 -13.62 4.90 -5.47
C THR A 291 -12.58 4.52 -4.42
N LEU A 292 -11.54 5.34 -4.33
CA LEU A 292 -10.47 5.30 -3.36
C LEU A 292 -10.56 6.52 -2.47
N ASP A 293 -10.66 6.27 -1.18
CA ASP A 293 -10.45 7.26 -0.14
C ASP A 293 -9.12 6.99 0.54
N TYR A 294 -8.35 8.04 0.82
CA TYR A 294 -7.08 7.90 1.51
C TYR A 294 -7.30 7.58 2.99
N HIS A 295 -6.59 6.57 3.48
CA HIS A 295 -6.50 6.22 4.88
C HIS A 295 -5.03 6.11 5.28
N SER A 296 -4.59 6.92 6.24
CA SER A 296 -3.19 6.91 6.70
C SER A 296 -2.82 5.63 7.43
N MET A 297 -3.80 4.95 8.04
CA MET A 297 -3.67 3.68 8.72
C MET A 297 -4.99 2.92 8.60
N TRP A 298 -4.93 1.64 8.28
CA TRP A 298 -6.09 0.75 8.24
C TRP A 298 -5.65 -0.71 8.33
N ALA A 299 -6.58 -1.63 8.58
CA ALA A 299 -6.32 -3.06 8.55
C ALA A 299 -7.55 -3.80 8.01
N VAL A 300 -7.35 -5.04 7.58
CA VAL A 300 -8.42 -5.96 7.22
C VAL A 300 -8.23 -7.25 8.00
N ASP A 301 -9.29 -7.76 8.62
CA ASP A 301 -9.30 -9.14 9.09
C ASP A 301 -9.51 -10.03 7.86
N VAL A 302 -8.46 -10.72 7.45
CA VAL A 302 -8.47 -11.55 6.22
C VAL A 302 -9.46 -12.72 6.28
N ASN A 303 -9.93 -13.12 7.47
CA ASN A 303 -10.90 -14.20 7.62
C ASN A 303 -12.34 -13.69 7.53
N THR A 304 -12.62 -12.47 8.01
CA THR A 304 -13.97 -11.90 8.02
C THR A 304 -14.22 -10.94 6.87
N GLY A 305 -13.16 -10.33 6.32
CA GLY A 305 -13.21 -9.25 5.34
C GLY A 305 -13.50 -7.88 5.96
N GLU A 306 -13.61 -7.79 7.28
CA GLU A 306 -13.93 -6.52 7.93
C GLU A 306 -12.73 -5.58 7.92
N VAL A 307 -12.96 -4.37 7.42
CA VAL A 307 -11.97 -3.28 7.46
C VAL A 307 -12.09 -2.54 8.79
N SER A 308 -10.94 -2.20 9.38
CA SER A 308 -10.86 -1.40 10.59
C SER A 308 -9.86 -0.25 10.45
N PHE A 309 -10.10 0.80 11.23
CA PHE A 309 -9.28 1.99 11.30
C PHE A 309 -8.88 2.23 12.75
N PRO A 310 -7.70 2.83 13.01
CA PRO A 310 -7.28 3.13 14.36
C PRO A 310 -8.28 4.06 15.06
N LYS A 311 -8.50 3.82 16.35
CA LYS A 311 -9.31 4.68 17.18
C LYS A 311 -8.43 5.70 17.87
N SER A 312 -8.83 6.96 17.79
CA SER A 312 -8.19 8.03 18.56
C SER A 312 -8.26 7.73 20.05
N LYS A 313 -7.09 7.81 20.70
CA LYS A 313 -6.92 7.72 22.14
C LYS A 313 -6.92 9.10 22.77
N LYS A 314 -6.07 9.98 22.23
CA LYS A 314 -5.93 11.36 22.70
C LYS A 314 -5.33 12.20 21.60
N ARG A 315 -5.88 13.40 21.41
CA ARG A 315 -5.39 14.41 20.48
C ARG A 315 -4.79 15.58 21.25
N TYR A 316 -3.69 16.13 20.73
CA TYR A 316 -3.04 17.33 21.22
C TYR A 316 -3.02 18.34 20.07
N GLU A 317 -3.68 19.47 20.26
CA GLU A 317 -3.80 20.51 19.25
C GLU A 317 -2.54 21.38 19.23
N ALA A 318 -2.06 21.73 18.04
CA ALA A 318 -0.82 22.48 17.90
C ALA A 318 -0.93 23.90 18.47
N GLU A 319 -2.12 24.51 18.44
CA GLU A 319 -2.33 25.86 18.99
C GLU A 319 -2.23 25.96 20.51
N ASP A 320 -2.28 24.83 21.21
CA ASP A 320 -2.14 24.75 22.68
C ASP A 320 -0.71 24.33 23.09
N ALA A 321 0.16 24.03 22.12
CA ALA A 321 1.55 23.67 22.34
C ALA A 321 2.42 24.89 22.66
N ILE A 322 3.63 24.66 23.18
CA ILE A 322 4.63 25.71 23.36
C ILE A 322 5.22 26.04 21.98
N LEU A 323 5.13 27.31 21.59
CA LEU A 323 5.65 27.83 20.32
C LEU A 323 6.92 28.64 20.55
N SER A 324 7.92 28.44 19.71
CA SER A 324 9.15 29.24 19.70
C SER A 324 9.48 29.74 18.27
N GLY A 325 10.37 30.74 18.18
CA GLY A 325 10.77 31.31 16.90
C GLY A 325 9.66 32.11 16.23
N ARG A 326 9.39 31.81 14.94
CA ARG A 326 8.35 32.46 14.13
C ARG A 326 7.01 31.71 14.13
N ALA A 327 6.95 30.54 14.76
CA ALA A 327 5.74 29.73 14.84
C ALA A 327 4.59 30.55 15.46
N ALA A 328 3.45 30.56 14.79
CA ALA A 328 2.29 31.34 15.22
C ALA A 328 0.99 30.59 14.93
N VAL A 329 -0.05 30.88 15.73
CA VAL A 329 -1.37 30.33 15.48
C VAL A 329 -2.06 31.10 14.35
N THR A 330 -2.65 30.37 13.41
CA THR A 330 -3.42 30.90 12.29
C THR A 330 -4.79 30.21 12.19
N ALA A 331 -5.69 30.78 11.39
CA ALA A 331 -6.98 30.17 11.08
C ALA A 331 -6.79 29.02 10.07
N CYS A 332 -7.52 27.93 10.29
CA CYS A 332 -7.49 26.76 9.42
C CYS A 332 -8.91 26.21 9.19
N GLY A 333 -9.50 26.45 8.03
CA GLY A 333 -10.91 26.09 7.78
C GLY A 333 -11.22 24.59 7.84
N HIS A 334 -10.25 23.75 7.50
CA HIS A 334 -10.41 22.28 7.46
C HIS A 334 -9.99 21.59 8.76
N CYS A 335 -9.20 22.26 9.62
CA CYS A 335 -8.78 21.73 10.91
C CYS A 335 -9.97 21.55 11.87
N LEU A 336 -9.80 20.67 12.86
CA LEU A 336 -10.86 20.29 13.80
C LEU A 336 -11.33 21.48 14.64
N THR A 337 -10.38 22.20 15.24
CA THR A 337 -10.61 23.39 16.09
C THR A 337 -10.72 24.70 15.32
N LYS A 338 -10.59 24.63 13.99
CA LYS A 338 -10.46 25.78 13.08
C LYS A 338 -9.20 26.62 13.27
N ARG A 339 -8.21 26.11 13.98
CA ARG A 339 -6.90 26.72 14.21
C ARG A 339 -5.80 25.73 13.82
N SER A 340 -4.62 26.26 13.52
CA SER A 340 -3.39 25.48 13.34
C SER A 340 -2.19 26.39 13.61
N VAL A 341 -0.99 25.81 13.67
CA VAL A 341 0.27 26.56 13.75
C VAL A 341 0.91 26.62 12.36
N HIS A 342 1.41 27.79 11.96
CA HIS A 342 2.15 27.99 10.71
C HIS A 342 3.50 28.68 10.95
N ARG A 343 4.25 28.93 9.86
CA ARG A 343 5.59 29.56 9.89
C ARG A 343 6.61 28.77 10.72
N ILE A 344 6.41 27.46 10.79
CA ILE A 344 7.39 26.55 11.37
C ILE A 344 8.48 26.36 10.32
N ASP A 345 9.67 26.89 10.60
CA ASP A 345 10.87 26.88 9.76
C ASP A 345 12.10 26.40 10.57
N HIS A 346 13.30 26.62 10.05
CA HIS A 346 14.56 26.22 10.69
C HIS A 346 14.87 26.87 12.05
N ASP A 347 14.19 27.96 12.40
CA ASP A 347 14.38 28.68 13.67
C ASP A 347 13.16 28.55 14.61
N SER A 348 12.19 27.70 14.26
CA SER A 348 10.90 27.60 14.96
C SER A 348 10.61 26.18 15.43
N GLU A 349 10.01 26.05 16.60
CA GLU A 349 9.65 24.76 17.17
C GLU A 349 8.22 24.79 17.72
N VAL A 350 7.57 23.61 17.70
CA VAL A 350 6.28 23.36 18.36
C VAL A 350 6.46 22.20 19.33
N VAL A 351 6.28 22.43 20.62
CA VAL A 351 6.52 21.43 21.67
C VAL A 351 5.21 21.06 22.36
N PHE A 352 4.76 19.82 22.15
CA PHE A 352 3.67 19.21 22.89
C PHE A 352 4.20 18.69 24.22
N GLU A 353 3.63 19.15 25.33
CA GLU A 353 3.97 18.69 26.68
C GLU A 353 2.91 17.74 27.24
N ASN A 354 3.29 17.01 28.30
CA ASN A 354 2.42 16.08 29.02
C ASN A 354 1.77 15.04 28.08
N VAL A 355 2.53 14.62 27.06
CA VAL A 355 2.07 13.60 26.12
C VAL A 355 2.06 12.25 26.84
N THR A 356 0.86 11.69 26.98
CA THR A 356 0.58 10.42 27.63
C THR A 356 1.21 9.26 26.87
N GLY A 357 2.24 8.63 27.43
CA GLY A 357 2.81 7.41 26.88
C GLY A 357 2.32 6.14 27.57
N THR A 358 2.37 5.03 26.86
CA THR A 358 2.05 3.69 27.40
C THR A 358 3.25 2.98 28.02
N GLY A 359 4.48 3.32 27.63
CA GLY A 359 5.68 2.53 27.89
C GLY A 359 6.02 1.52 26.81
N GLU A 360 5.13 1.31 25.85
CA GLU A 360 5.27 0.38 24.72
C GLU A 360 5.23 1.15 23.40
N PRO A 361 5.61 0.54 22.26
CA PRO A 361 5.42 1.15 20.95
C PRO A 361 3.95 1.50 20.72
N GLU A 362 3.65 2.75 20.36
CA GLU A 362 2.30 3.23 20.04
C GLU A 362 2.31 4.13 18.80
N TRP A 363 1.19 4.19 18.09
CA TRP A 363 1.06 5.00 16.88
C TRP A 363 0.69 6.44 17.22
N VAL A 364 1.46 7.38 16.64
CA VAL A 364 1.22 8.82 16.73
C VAL A 364 1.10 9.38 15.32
N SER A 365 -0.05 9.94 14.99
CA SER A 365 -0.30 10.66 13.74
C SER A 365 0.08 12.12 13.88
N PHE A 366 0.90 12.61 12.96
CA PHE A 366 1.20 14.03 12.80
C PHE A 366 0.31 14.61 11.70
N HIS A 367 -0.50 15.60 12.05
CA HIS A 367 -1.41 16.26 11.11
C HIS A 367 -0.76 17.54 10.60
N TYR A 368 -0.10 17.47 9.45
CA TYR A 368 0.65 18.61 8.92
C TYR A 368 0.63 18.68 7.40
N THR A 369 0.93 19.87 6.88
CA THR A 369 1.17 20.15 5.47
C THR A 369 2.36 21.09 5.33
N VAL A 370 2.92 21.16 4.12
CA VAL A 370 4.04 22.03 3.79
C VAL A 370 3.72 22.84 2.55
N ASN A 371 4.25 24.07 2.47
CA ASN A 371 4.03 24.93 1.32
C ASN A 371 4.77 24.46 0.06
N ASN A 372 5.97 23.90 0.22
CA ASN A 372 6.74 23.28 -0.84
C ASN A 372 7.43 22.01 -0.32
N PRO A 373 6.98 20.81 -0.72
CA PRO A 373 7.52 19.55 -0.20
C PRO A 373 8.94 19.22 -0.63
N THR A 374 9.52 19.97 -1.58
CA THR A 374 10.89 19.79 -2.05
C THR A 374 11.88 20.81 -1.48
N SER A 375 11.38 21.77 -0.68
CA SER A 375 12.17 22.87 -0.13
C SER A 375 12.69 22.62 1.29
N GLY A 376 12.26 21.54 1.95
CA GLY A 376 12.66 21.26 3.32
C GLY A 376 12.05 19.98 3.90
N ASP A 377 12.46 19.70 5.13
CA ASP A 377 12.18 18.50 5.89
C ASP A 377 11.54 18.83 7.25
N ALA A 378 10.67 17.93 7.70
CA ALA A 378 10.09 17.95 9.04
C ALA A 378 10.71 16.84 9.89
N HIS A 379 11.00 17.16 11.15
CA HIS A 379 11.64 16.28 12.11
C HIS A 379 10.90 16.30 13.45
N ILE A 380 11.04 15.20 14.19
CA ILE A 380 10.48 15.09 15.54
C ILE A 380 11.53 14.65 16.54
N TYR A 381 11.36 15.13 17.77
CA TYR A 381 12.15 14.75 18.94
C TYR A 381 11.19 14.27 20.01
N VAL A 382 11.55 13.20 20.71
CA VAL A 382 10.80 12.66 21.84
C VAL A 382 11.68 12.80 23.07
N ASN A 383 11.24 13.57 24.07
CA ASN A 383 12.04 13.84 25.27
C ASN A 383 13.45 14.38 24.94
N ASP A 384 13.51 15.35 24.02
CA ASP A 384 14.72 15.98 23.47
C ASP A 384 15.65 15.09 22.63
N GLU A 385 15.35 13.80 22.53
CA GLU A 385 16.09 12.88 21.67
C GLU A 385 15.53 12.88 20.25
N PRO A 386 16.37 13.03 19.21
CA PRO A 386 15.91 12.99 17.82
C PRO A 386 15.39 11.60 17.47
N VAL A 387 14.24 11.54 16.82
CA VAL A 387 13.76 10.29 16.20
C VAL A 387 14.49 10.13 14.87
N ALA A 388 15.08 8.95 14.66
CA ALA A 388 15.79 8.60 13.42
C ALA A 388 14.82 8.33 12.24
N LEU A 389 13.94 9.28 11.97
CA LEU A 389 12.92 9.25 10.94
C LEU A 389 12.70 10.67 10.41
N ASN A 390 12.83 10.85 9.10
CA ASN A 390 12.42 12.08 8.43
C ASN A 390 10.92 12.00 8.12
N LEU A 391 10.10 12.86 8.74
CA LEU A 391 8.65 12.88 8.49
C LEU A 391 8.33 13.28 7.05
N SER A 392 9.08 14.22 6.47
CA SER A 392 8.90 14.64 5.07
C SER A 392 9.20 13.52 4.08
N GLU A 393 10.13 12.61 4.40
CA GLU A 393 10.32 11.41 3.57
C GLU A 393 9.09 10.50 3.60
N LEU A 394 8.46 10.28 4.76
CA LEU A 394 7.23 9.50 4.83
C LEU A 394 6.08 10.18 4.10
N ASN A 395 5.98 11.51 4.24
CA ASN A 395 4.93 12.30 3.60
C ASN A 395 5.06 12.32 2.08
N SER A 396 6.26 12.59 1.58
CA SER A 396 6.56 12.62 0.14
C SER A 396 6.40 11.24 -0.49
N ARG A 397 6.87 10.19 0.19
CA ARG A 397 6.65 8.82 -0.25
C ARG A 397 5.19 8.46 -0.27
N ALA A 398 4.40 8.87 0.73
CA ALA A 398 2.98 8.60 0.74
C ALA A 398 2.20 9.30 -0.38
N GLY A 399 2.74 10.36 -1.01
CA GLY A 399 2.02 11.14 -2.03
C GLY A 399 1.53 12.51 -1.55
N TYR A 400 2.15 13.06 -0.51
CA TYR A 400 1.84 14.34 0.16
C TYR A 400 0.48 14.36 0.85
N HIS A 401 0.43 13.73 2.02
CA HIS A 401 -0.79 13.60 2.81
C HIS A 401 -0.85 14.53 4.01
N GLN A 402 -2.05 14.82 4.49
CA GLN A 402 -2.24 15.66 5.67
C GLN A 402 -1.95 14.93 6.99
N THR A 403 -1.71 13.62 6.94
CA THR A 403 -1.54 12.80 8.14
C THR A 403 -0.42 11.79 7.93
N VAL A 404 0.60 11.87 8.78
CA VAL A 404 1.77 10.99 8.76
C VAL A 404 1.85 10.24 10.08
N PRO A 405 1.51 8.95 10.10
CA PRO A 405 1.61 8.12 11.28
C PRO A 405 3.05 7.63 11.50
N VAL A 406 3.49 7.66 12.76
CA VAL A 406 4.79 7.18 13.20
C VAL A 406 4.61 6.33 14.44
N GLN A 407 5.31 5.20 14.49
CA GLN A 407 5.37 4.41 15.72
C GLN A 407 6.45 4.98 16.64
N LEU A 408 6.06 5.38 17.85
CA LEU A 408 6.93 5.96 18.87
C LEU A 408 6.86 5.12 20.15
N THR A 409 7.95 5.07 20.92
CA THR A 409 7.96 4.49 22.26
C THR A 409 8.07 5.62 23.28
N LEU A 410 6.94 5.94 23.91
CA LEU A 410 6.83 7.02 24.89
C LEU A 410 6.95 6.46 26.32
N LYS A 411 7.55 7.21 27.24
CA LYS A 411 7.62 6.85 28.67
C LYS A 411 6.20 6.73 29.24
N PRO A 412 5.92 5.80 30.18
CA PRO A 412 4.60 5.68 30.78
C PRO A 412 4.12 6.97 31.45
N GLY A 413 2.86 7.35 31.19
CA GLY A 413 2.20 8.49 31.82
C GLY A 413 2.36 9.83 31.08
N ASP A 414 1.83 10.89 31.68
CA ASP A 414 1.74 12.24 31.09
C ASP A 414 3.06 13.01 31.25
N THR A 415 4.17 12.40 30.85
CA THR A 415 5.52 12.93 31.12
C THR A 415 6.31 13.24 29.87
N ASN A 416 5.81 12.89 28.68
CA ASN A 416 6.59 13.01 27.46
C ASN A 416 6.47 14.39 26.84
N THR A 417 7.56 14.83 26.22
CA THR A 417 7.53 15.92 25.26
C THR A 417 7.67 15.36 23.85
N ILE A 418 6.89 15.90 22.91
CA ILE A 418 7.09 15.69 21.48
C ILE A 418 7.33 17.06 20.87
N ARG A 419 8.53 17.27 20.31
CA ARG A 419 8.89 18.50 19.62
C ARG A 419 8.87 18.26 18.13
N PHE A 420 8.14 19.11 17.41
CA PHE A 420 8.13 19.19 15.96
C PHE A 420 9.02 20.36 15.51
N ALA A 421 9.91 20.09 14.56
CA ALA A 421 10.81 21.09 13.97
C ALA A 421 10.87 20.91 12.45
N ALA A 422 11.32 21.94 11.75
CA ALA A 422 11.47 21.95 10.30
C ALA A 422 12.86 22.47 9.91
N ILE A 423 13.41 22.05 8.78
CA ILE A 423 14.62 22.62 8.19
C ILE A 423 14.37 22.79 6.70
N GLY A 424 14.78 23.91 6.10
CA GLY A 424 14.56 24.12 4.68
C GLY A 424 15.10 25.45 4.16
N THR A 425 14.74 25.79 2.93
CA THR A 425 14.99 27.11 2.35
C THR A 425 14.28 28.20 3.16
N SER A 426 14.69 29.46 3.01
CA SER A 426 14.14 30.57 3.82
C SER A 426 12.63 30.81 3.64
N ASP A 427 12.05 30.27 2.56
CA ASP A 427 10.62 30.30 2.25
C ASP A 427 9.89 29.00 2.61
N PHE A 428 10.57 27.96 3.10
CA PHE A 428 9.93 26.72 3.53
C PHE A 428 9.16 26.93 4.82
N GLU A 429 7.89 26.54 4.83
CA GLU A 429 7.01 26.66 5.99
C GLU A 429 6.16 25.39 6.15
N VAL A 430 6.07 24.92 7.40
CA VAL A 430 5.14 23.86 7.81
C VAL A 430 3.91 24.47 8.46
N PHE A 431 2.75 23.87 8.15
CA PHE A 431 1.48 24.06 8.83
C PHE A 431 1.17 22.80 9.63
N LEU A 432 1.08 22.90 10.95
CA LEU A 432 0.83 21.80 11.88
C LEU A 432 -0.51 22.02 12.58
N ASP A 433 -1.43 21.06 12.42
CA ASP A 433 -2.75 21.06 13.05
C ASP A 433 -2.68 20.43 14.45
N GLY A 434 -1.99 19.29 14.58
CA GLY A 434 -1.82 18.64 15.88
C GLY A 434 -1.21 17.25 15.76
N ILE A 435 -1.15 16.56 16.90
CA ILE A 435 -0.77 15.15 16.97
C ILE A 435 -1.89 14.32 17.59
N GLU A 436 -2.02 13.07 17.15
CA GLU A 436 -3.05 12.16 17.62
C GLU A 436 -2.46 10.78 17.95
N LEU A 437 -2.69 10.34 19.19
CA LEU A 437 -2.31 9.01 19.66
C LEU A 437 -3.47 8.05 19.39
N HIS A 438 -3.13 6.81 19.04
CA HIS A 438 -4.10 5.77 18.68
C HIS A 438 -4.07 4.59 19.65
N TRP A 439 -5.19 3.87 19.72
CA TRP A 439 -5.31 2.59 20.41
C TRP A 439 -4.81 1.41 19.58
#